data_AF-A0A6I4HTG6-F1
#
_entry.id   AF-A0A6I4HTG6-F1
#
_cell.length_a   1.000
_cell.length_b   1.000
_cell.length_c   1.000
_cell.angle_alpha   90.00
_cell.angle_beta   90.00
_cell.angle_gamma   90.00
#
_symmetry.space_group_name_H-M   'P 1'
#
loop_
_entity.id
_entity.type
_entity.pdbx_description
1 polymer ?
#
loop_
_entity_poly.entity_id
_entity_poly.type
_entity_poly.pdbx_seq_one_letter_code
_entity_poly.pdbx_strand_id
1 'polypeptide(L)'
;LVSPYLQNIGTEEQKRYWLPKMVTGEVVTAIAMTEANAGSDLQAIRTQAVLENDHYRVNGSKTFISNGLHADLIVLVAKTDPQAKAKGISIFLV
;
A
#
# COMPACT_ATOMS: atom_id res chain seq x y z
N LEU A 1 6.47 1.69 11.33
CA LEU A 1 5.05 1.90 10.94
C LEU A 1 4.57 0.91 9.88
N VAL A 2 5.44 0.39 8.98
CA VAL A 2 5.01 -0.48 7.86
C VAL A 2 4.80 -1.95 8.24
N SER A 3 5.74 -2.51 9.02
CA SER A 3 5.73 -3.92 9.45
C SER A 3 4.38 -4.45 9.97
N PRO A 4 3.59 -3.71 10.79
CA PRO A 4 2.29 -4.18 11.27
C PRO A 4 1.29 -4.57 10.17
N TYR A 5 1.30 -3.91 9.00
CA TYR A 5 0.44 -4.33 7.88
C TYR A 5 0.84 -5.73 7.41
N LEU A 6 2.13 -5.95 7.21
CA LEU A 6 2.61 -7.25 6.76
C LEU A 6 2.41 -8.35 7.81
N GLN A 7 2.65 -8.04 9.08
CA GLN A 7 2.48 -9.00 10.19
C GLN A 7 1.02 -9.45 10.33
N ASN A 8 0.07 -8.52 10.22
CA ASN A 8 -1.34 -8.79 10.49
C ASN A 8 -2.12 -9.31 9.28
N ILE A 9 -1.83 -8.82 8.07
CA ILE A 9 -2.62 -9.13 6.87
C ILE A 9 -1.81 -9.71 5.71
N GLY A 10 -0.49 -9.78 5.82
CA GLY A 10 0.36 -10.40 4.81
C GLY A 10 0.23 -11.92 4.78
N THR A 11 0.54 -12.53 3.65
CA THR A 11 0.70 -14.00 3.56
C THR A 11 1.97 -14.45 4.27
N GLU A 12 2.06 -15.73 4.63
CA GLU A 12 3.28 -16.27 5.25
C GLU A 12 4.51 -16.13 4.36
N GLU A 13 4.33 -16.25 3.04
CA GLU A 13 5.40 -16.03 2.06
C GLU A 13 5.88 -14.58 2.06
N GLN A 14 4.96 -13.61 2.04
CA GLN A 14 5.30 -12.19 2.13
C GLN A 14 6.01 -11.85 3.44
N LYS A 15 5.53 -12.39 4.57
CA LYS A 15 6.16 -12.19 5.89
C LYS A 15 7.59 -12.72 5.92
N ARG A 16 7.81 -13.95 5.46
CA ARG A 16 9.13 -14.60 5.44
C ARG A 16 10.12 -13.85 4.57
N TYR A 17 9.66 -13.28 3.46
CA TYR A 17 10.53 -12.55 2.54
C TYR A 17 10.89 -11.15 3.08
N TRP A 18 9.89 -10.36 3.50
CA TRP A 18 10.08 -8.94 3.78
C TRP A 18 10.45 -8.64 5.23
N LEU A 19 9.89 -9.34 6.23
CA LEU A 19 10.14 -8.99 7.64
C LEU A 19 11.62 -9.09 8.04
N PRO A 20 12.39 -10.13 7.65
CA PRO A 20 13.82 -10.18 7.96
C PRO A 20 14.61 -9.02 7.33
N LYS A 21 14.27 -8.64 6.10
CA LYS A 21 14.89 -7.52 5.39
C LYS A 21 14.58 -6.17 6.08
N MET A 22 13.35 -6.00 6.57
CA MET A 22 12.97 -4.82 7.35
C MET A 22 13.73 -4.73 8.68
N VAL A 23 13.95 -5.87 9.35
CA VAL A 23 14.66 -5.93 10.65
C VAL A 23 16.15 -5.61 10.49
N THR A 24 16.77 -6.10 9.42
CA THR A 24 18.19 -5.87 9.13
C THR A 24 18.47 -4.47 8.56
N GLY A 25 17.42 -3.77 8.10
CA GLY A 25 17.56 -2.48 7.42
C GLY A 25 18.00 -2.58 5.96
N GLU A 26 18.00 -3.78 5.38
CA GLU A 26 18.30 -4.01 3.95
C GLU A 26 17.27 -3.31 3.04
N VAL A 27 16.03 -3.18 3.50
CA VAL A 27 14.95 -2.50 2.75
C VAL A 27 14.40 -1.31 3.52
N VAL A 28 14.29 -0.19 2.84
CA VAL A 28 13.58 0.99 3.32
C VAL A 28 12.12 0.88 2.89
N THR A 29 11.21 1.06 3.84
CA THR A 29 9.78 0.88 3.58
C THR A 29 9.01 2.18 3.74
N ALA A 30 7.96 2.37 2.94
CA ALA A 30 7.03 3.50 3.05
C ALA A 30 5.56 3.03 3.07
N ILE A 31 4.66 3.94 3.45
CA ILE A 31 3.21 3.72 3.44
C ILE A 31 2.58 4.85 2.63
N ALA A 32 1.87 4.47 1.57
CA ALA A 32 1.24 5.42 0.66
C ALA A 32 -0.29 5.41 0.82
N MET A 33 -0.77 6.20 1.78
CA MET A 33 -2.20 6.39 2.08
C MET A 33 -2.72 7.71 1.52
N THR A 34 -2.10 8.81 1.95
CA THR A 34 -2.57 10.18 1.73
C THR A 34 -2.51 10.61 0.26
N GLU A 35 -3.52 11.33 -0.16
CA GLU A 35 -3.66 11.98 -1.46
C GLU A 35 -3.94 13.47 -1.26
N ALA A 36 -3.73 14.28 -2.30
CA ALA A 36 -3.97 15.72 -2.23
C ALA A 36 -5.40 16.08 -1.78
N ASN A 37 -6.38 15.20 -2.09
CA ASN A 37 -7.78 15.38 -1.75
C ASN A 37 -8.25 14.53 -0.54
N ALA A 38 -7.39 13.72 0.06
CA ALA A 38 -7.79 12.77 1.11
C ALA A 38 -6.63 12.43 2.07
N GLY A 39 -6.81 12.75 3.35
CA GLY A 39 -5.91 12.38 4.44
C GLY A 39 -6.66 11.65 5.55
N SER A 40 -7.44 12.40 6.34
CA SER A 40 -8.25 11.83 7.44
C SER A 40 -9.38 10.94 6.93
N ASP A 41 -10.03 11.32 5.82
CA ASP A 41 -11.04 10.49 5.16
C ASP A 41 -10.40 9.59 4.09
N LEU A 42 -9.92 8.44 4.52
CA LEU A 42 -9.30 7.46 3.62
C LEU A 42 -10.29 6.87 2.61
N GLN A 43 -11.61 6.97 2.84
CA GLN A 43 -12.59 6.48 1.87
C GLN A 43 -12.70 7.39 0.65
N ALA A 44 -12.28 8.65 0.77
CA ALA A 44 -12.29 9.65 -0.30
C ALA A 44 -11.07 9.59 -1.23
N ILE A 45 -10.13 8.66 -1.03
CA ILE A 45 -9.02 8.46 -1.96
C ILE A 45 -9.52 8.12 -3.37
N ARG A 46 -8.73 8.44 -4.38
CA ARG A 46 -9.04 8.28 -5.81
C ARG A 46 -8.08 7.33 -6.51
N THR A 47 -6.93 6.98 -5.92
CA THR A 47 -6.03 5.96 -6.50
C THR A 47 -6.81 4.66 -6.68
N GLN A 48 -6.80 4.12 -7.91
CA GLN A 48 -7.48 2.89 -8.28
C GLN A 48 -6.47 1.80 -8.61
N ALA A 49 -6.84 0.56 -8.30
CA ALA A 49 -6.13 -0.64 -8.72
C ALA A 49 -7.14 -1.55 -9.44
N VAL A 50 -6.99 -1.70 -10.76
CA VAL A 50 -7.88 -2.52 -11.60
C VAL A 50 -7.17 -3.82 -11.93
N LEU A 51 -7.82 -4.97 -11.68
CA LEU A 51 -7.28 -6.27 -12.07
C LEU A 51 -7.31 -6.41 -13.59
N GLU A 52 -6.15 -6.64 -14.19
CA GLU A 52 -5.96 -6.90 -15.61
C GLU A 52 -5.26 -8.25 -15.79
N ASN A 53 -6.05 -9.27 -16.12
CA ASN A 53 -5.59 -10.66 -16.20
C ASN A 53 -5.05 -11.17 -14.85
N ASP A 54 -3.73 -11.14 -14.67
CA ASP A 54 -2.98 -11.70 -13.54
C ASP A 54 -2.30 -10.65 -12.66
N HIS A 55 -2.43 -9.36 -12.99
CA HIS A 55 -1.83 -8.26 -12.23
C HIS A 55 -2.79 -7.08 -12.07
N TYR A 56 -2.50 -6.20 -11.10
CA TYR A 56 -3.28 -4.99 -10.90
C TYR A 56 -2.59 -3.80 -11.59
N ARG A 57 -3.33 -3.08 -12.44
CA ARG A 57 -2.91 -1.76 -12.93
C ARG A 57 -3.32 -0.70 -11.94
N VAL A 58 -2.34 -0.03 -11.35
CA VAL A 58 -2.54 1.07 -10.40
C VAL A 58 -2.47 2.41 -11.13
N ASN A 59 -3.43 3.29 -10.87
CA ASN A 59 -3.41 4.68 -11.37
C ASN A 59 -3.87 5.64 -10.27
N GLY A 60 -3.03 6.61 -9.94
CA GLY A 60 -3.33 7.65 -8.95
C GLY A 60 -2.07 8.44 -8.55
N SER A 61 -2.24 9.32 -7.56
CA SER A 61 -1.16 10.16 -7.04
C SER A 61 -1.21 10.20 -5.52
N LYS A 62 -0.07 9.92 -4.88
CA LYS A 62 0.09 9.97 -3.41
C LYS A 62 0.97 11.15 -3.03
N THR A 63 0.75 11.70 -1.84
CA THR A 63 1.52 12.86 -1.35
C THR A 63 1.79 12.75 0.16
N PHE A 64 2.81 13.45 0.64
CA PHE A 64 3.30 13.38 2.03
C PHE A 64 3.78 11.98 2.45
N ILE A 65 4.41 11.26 1.53
CA ILE A 65 4.89 9.89 1.78
C ILE A 65 6.30 9.93 2.35
N SER A 66 6.41 9.78 3.67
CA SER A 66 7.70 9.63 4.35
C SER A 66 8.47 8.44 3.76
N ASN A 67 9.75 8.67 3.46
CA ASN A 67 10.64 7.73 2.77
C ASN A 67 10.21 7.34 1.34
N GLY A 68 9.20 7.96 0.74
CA GLY A 68 8.68 7.56 -0.57
C GLY A 68 9.72 7.56 -1.69
N LEU A 69 10.69 8.49 -1.66
CA LEU A 69 11.78 8.55 -2.62
C LEU A 69 12.83 7.42 -2.46
N HIS A 70 12.98 6.92 -1.25
CA HIS A 70 14.03 5.94 -0.90
C HIS A 70 13.48 4.54 -0.67
N ALA A 71 12.17 4.33 -0.81
CA ALA A 71 11.54 3.08 -0.46
C ALA A 71 11.80 1.99 -1.51
N ASP A 72 12.23 0.83 -1.04
CA ASP A 72 12.31 -0.42 -1.81
C ASP A 72 10.98 -1.18 -1.80
N LEU A 73 10.12 -0.90 -0.81
CA LEU A 73 8.79 -1.47 -0.67
C LEU A 73 7.79 -0.42 -0.18
N ILE A 74 6.67 -0.30 -0.89
CA ILE A 74 5.57 0.59 -0.53
C ILE A 74 4.33 -0.24 -0.18
N VAL A 75 3.80 -0.01 1.02
CA VAL A 75 2.42 -0.40 1.37
C VAL A 75 1.48 0.64 0.81
N LEU A 76 0.90 0.35 -0.36
CA LEU A 76 0.02 1.26 -1.09
C LEU A 76 -1.45 0.97 -0.77
N VAL A 77 -2.23 2.03 -0.50
CA VAL A 77 -3.69 1.93 -0.38
C VAL A 77 -4.36 2.43 -1.66
N ALA A 78 -5.20 1.58 -2.27
CA ALA A 78 -5.92 1.89 -3.49
C ALA A 78 -7.35 1.31 -3.46
N LYS A 79 -8.26 1.90 -4.24
CA LYS A 79 -9.61 1.37 -4.46
C LYS A 79 -9.57 0.25 -5.50
N THR A 80 -10.07 -0.91 -5.13
CA THR A 80 -10.30 -2.07 -6.01
C THR A 80 -11.76 -2.19 -6.42
N ASP A 81 -12.68 -1.69 -5.60
CA ASP A 81 -14.10 -1.58 -5.93
C ASP A 81 -14.66 -0.23 -5.45
N PRO A 82 -14.85 0.76 -6.34
CA PRO A 82 -15.40 2.05 -5.97
C PRO A 82 -16.81 2.00 -5.37
N GLN A 83 -17.60 0.97 -5.67
CA GLN A 83 -18.99 0.83 -5.23
C GLN A 83 -19.10 0.24 -3.81
N ALA A 84 -18.10 -0.52 -3.37
CA ALA A 84 -18.08 -1.18 -2.06
C ALA A 84 -17.67 -0.26 -0.88
N LYS A 85 -17.54 1.06 -1.11
CA LYS A 85 -17.14 2.06 -0.08
C LYS A 85 -15.86 1.63 0.65
N ALA A 86 -15.88 1.58 1.99
CA ALA A 86 -14.75 1.13 2.81
C ALA A 86 -14.29 -0.30 2.49
N LYS A 87 -15.19 -1.20 2.07
CA LYS A 87 -14.85 -2.59 1.72
C LYS A 87 -14.17 -2.71 0.36
N GLY A 88 -14.23 -1.66 -0.46
CA GLY A 88 -13.63 -1.62 -1.78
C GLY A 88 -12.22 -1.05 -1.81
N ILE A 89 -11.56 -0.99 -0.65
CA ILE A 89 -10.19 -0.51 -0.49
C ILE A 89 -9.31 -1.71 -0.19
N SER A 90 -8.20 -1.81 -0.91
CA SER A 90 -7.20 -2.86 -0.72
C SER A 90 -5.83 -2.26 -0.45
N ILE A 91 -4.99 -3.09 0.15
CA ILE A 91 -3.61 -2.78 0.47
C ILE A 91 -2.72 -3.63 -0.43
N PHE A 92 -1.77 -2.98 -1.10
CA PHE A 92 -0.83 -3.60 -2.03
C PHE A 92 0.59 -3.46 -1.52
N LEU A 93 1.41 -4.46 -1.82
CA LEU A 93 2.86 -4.37 -1.76
C LEU A 93 3.33 -4.00 -3.18
N VAL A 94 3.96 -2.83 -3.32
CA VAL A 94 4.46 -2.28 -4.59
C VAL A 94 5.94 -2.01 -4.48
#